data_AF-A0A316ZRE6-F1
#
_entry.id   AF-A0A316ZRE6-F1
#
_cell.length_a   1.000
_cell.length_b   1.000
_cell.length_c   1.000
_cell.angle_alpha   90.00
_cell.angle_beta   90.00
_cell.angle_gamma   90.00
#
_symmetry.space_group_name_H-M   'P 1'
#
loop_
_entity.id
_entity.type
_entity.pdbx_description
1 polymer ?
#
loop_
_entity_poly.entity_id
_entity_poly.type
_entity_poly.pdbx_seq_one_letter_code
_entity_poly.pdbx_strand_id
1 'polypeptide(L)'
;MHHVRLRVESCEMLFIDHSTPDQTIRLPHLKSLIYTCARPPSTPLLTCRGPYPSTRTHRHRELLWYAVTSNLQTLVATPNAVPTDAQVYAFTTIDSNHNDLSLWKAHIRADVRVQTSLALPHRAVWTEARIRASHVLRLQGGREVMSVPANIEATAEGQMGREVPGGARLPAAMLTDARVGKASFAVGCEEKPLEYLKTSTQWREENPGKKIRIWINEENMGIRLVGTEVRKGKDECLSLEMVREITPEGWRRVVIHD
;
A
#
# COMPACT_ATOMS: atom_id res chain seq x y z
N MET A 1 -13.40 28.52 -6.50
CA MET A 1 -11.97 28.17 -6.28
C MET A 1 -11.68 26.82 -6.91
N HIS A 2 -10.54 26.66 -7.58
CA HIS A 2 -10.14 25.38 -8.18
C HIS A 2 -9.33 24.61 -7.13
N HIS A 3 -9.90 23.50 -6.65
CA HIS A 3 -9.22 22.64 -5.70
C HIS A 3 -8.25 21.71 -6.43
N VAL A 4 -7.08 21.47 -5.82
CA VAL A 4 -6.02 20.64 -6.41
C VAL A 4 -6.04 19.25 -5.79
N ARG A 5 -5.90 18.23 -6.63
CA ARG A 5 -5.69 16.83 -6.23
C ARG A 5 -4.30 16.41 -6.72
N LEU A 6 -3.41 16.02 -5.82
CA LEU A 6 -2.03 15.65 -6.14
C LEU A 6 -1.78 14.16 -5.86
N ARG A 7 -1.10 13.50 -6.78
CA ARG A 7 -0.51 12.17 -6.58
C ARG A 7 0.97 12.26 -6.87
N VAL A 8 1.78 11.78 -5.93
CA VAL A 8 3.23 11.78 -6.05
C VAL A 8 3.69 10.35 -5.92
N GLU A 9 4.42 9.87 -6.93
CA GLU A 9 4.98 8.51 -6.95
C GLU A 9 6.50 8.62 -6.89
N SER A 10 7.03 8.52 -5.67
CA SER A 10 8.46 8.66 -5.41
C SER A 10 8.83 8.08 -4.06
N CYS A 11 9.91 7.31 -4.03
CA CYS A 11 10.57 6.90 -2.80
C CYS A 11 11.72 7.84 -2.38
N GLU A 12 11.92 8.90 -3.16
CA GLU A 12 12.86 9.98 -2.88
C GLU A 12 12.12 11.23 -2.42
N MET A 13 12.79 12.08 -1.65
CA MET A 13 12.22 13.34 -1.21
C MET A 13 12.06 14.28 -2.39
N LEU A 14 10.85 14.39 -2.90
CA LEU A 14 10.49 15.41 -3.89
C LEU A 14 10.22 16.78 -3.25
N PHE A 15 10.12 16.85 -1.92
CA PHE A 15 9.62 18.04 -1.24
C PHE A 15 10.63 18.78 -0.37
N ILE A 16 11.87 18.33 -0.19
CA ILE A 16 12.81 19.02 0.73
C ILE A 16 14.28 18.78 0.38
N ASP A 17 15.09 19.82 0.58
CA ASP A 17 16.54 19.74 0.82
C ASP A 17 16.80 19.49 2.32
N HIS A 18 17.46 18.38 2.67
CA HIS A 18 17.74 18.02 4.07
C HIS A 18 18.59 19.07 4.82
N SER A 19 19.27 19.96 4.12
CA SER A 19 20.04 21.05 4.71
C SER A 19 19.17 22.23 5.15
N THR A 20 17.93 22.31 4.66
CA THR A 20 16.96 23.37 4.97
C THR A 20 15.56 22.75 5.10
N PRO A 21 15.08 22.43 6.33
CA PRO A 21 13.72 21.94 6.51
C PRO A 21 12.74 22.99 6.01
N ASP A 22 12.16 22.75 4.84
CA ASP A 22 11.39 23.75 4.13
C ASP A 22 10.01 23.90 4.76
N GLN A 23 9.92 24.81 5.74
CA GLN A 23 8.68 25.18 6.41
C GLN A 23 7.72 25.99 5.50
N THR A 24 8.08 26.22 4.23
CA THR A 24 7.32 27.08 3.32
C THR A 24 6.23 26.35 2.53
N ILE A 25 6.20 25.01 2.54
CA ILE A 25 5.20 24.27 1.75
C ILE A 25 3.80 24.47 2.36
N ARG A 26 2.97 25.22 1.64
CA ARG A 26 1.55 25.42 1.94
C ARG A 26 0.73 25.02 0.73
N LEU A 27 -0.30 24.21 0.95
CA LEU A 27 -1.24 23.75 -0.07
C LEU A 27 -2.67 24.19 0.31
N PRO A 28 -2.96 25.51 0.34
CA PRO A 28 -4.21 26.07 0.87
C PRO A 28 -5.46 25.70 0.03
N HIS A 29 -5.28 25.20 -1.18
CA HIS A 29 -6.37 24.77 -2.07
C HIS A 29 -6.39 23.25 -2.29
N LEU A 30 -5.65 22.48 -1.49
CA LEU A 30 -5.62 21.03 -1.61
C LEU A 30 -6.96 20.43 -1.21
N LYS A 31 -7.44 19.48 -2.01
CA LYS A 31 -8.55 18.58 -1.62
C LYS A 31 -8.06 17.19 -1.25
N SER A 32 -7.06 16.68 -1.97
CA SER A 32 -6.44 15.40 -1.65
C SER A 32 -4.97 15.35 -2.09
N LEU A 33 -4.10 14.81 -1.24
CA LEU A 33 -2.72 14.44 -1.55
C LEU A 33 -2.54 12.95 -1.29
N ILE A 34 -2.05 12.22 -2.29
CA ILE A 34 -1.65 10.82 -2.16
C ILE A 34 -0.15 10.74 -2.44
N TYR A 35 0.64 10.48 -1.41
CA TYR A 35 2.06 10.21 -1.55
C TYR A 35 2.29 8.70 -1.60
N THR A 36 2.86 8.21 -2.68
CA THR A 36 3.10 6.79 -2.92
C THR A 36 4.60 6.51 -3.01
N CYS A 37 5.08 5.69 -2.08
CA CYS A 37 6.36 4.97 -2.15
C CYS A 37 6.07 3.47 -2.03
N ALA A 38 5.08 2.99 -2.77
CA ALA A 38 4.77 1.58 -2.89
C ALA A 38 5.40 1.03 -4.16
N ARG A 39 5.54 -0.30 -4.22
CA ARG A 39 5.88 -1.01 -5.45
C ARG A 39 5.10 -2.31 -5.50
N PRO A 40 4.84 -2.84 -6.69
CA PRO A 40 4.28 -4.17 -6.82
C PRO A 40 5.15 -5.21 -6.09
N PRO A 41 4.57 -6.22 -5.45
CA PRO A 41 5.33 -7.33 -4.89
C PRO A 41 6.39 -7.86 -5.87
N SER A 42 7.61 -8.08 -5.36
CA SER A 42 8.75 -8.66 -6.11
C SER A 42 9.34 -7.81 -7.24
N THR A 43 8.89 -6.56 -7.44
CA THR A 43 9.59 -5.57 -8.29
C THR A 43 10.58 -4.75 -7.44
N PRO A 44 11.71 -4.23 -7.93
CA PRO A 44 12.62 -3.35 -7.17
C PRO A 44 12.00 -1.96 -6.91
N LEU A 45 12.49 -1.21 -5.90
CA LEU A 45 12.10 0.19 -5.73
C LEU A 45 12.69 1.04 -6.85
N LEU A 46 11.86 1.85 -7.48
CA LEU A 46 12.29 2.86 -8.45
C LEU A 46 12.93 4.03 -7.69
N THR A 47 14.23 4.27 -7.90
CA THR A 47 14.94 5.45 -7.40
C THR A 47 15.51 6.23 -8.59
N CYS A 48 15.41 7.56 -8.57
CA CYS A 48 15.99 8.45 -9.56
C CYS A 48 17.54 8.47 -9.49
N ARG A 49 18.15 7.99 -8.39
CA ARG A 49 19.61 7.93 -8.18
C ARG A 49 20.37 6.80 -8.92
N GLY A 50 19.78 6.23 -9.98
CA GLY A 50 20.51 5.41 -10.96
C GLY A 50 20.21 3.91 -10.92
N PRO A 51 20.68 3.15 -11.94
CA PRO A 51 20.33 1.76 -12.19
C PRO A 51 21.21 0.82 -11.36
N TYR A 52 21.10 0.84 -10.03
CA TYR A 52 21.72 -0.22 -9.23
C TYR A 52 20.75 -1.39 -9.07
N PRO A 53 21.11 -2.60 -9.52
CA PRO A 53 20.22 -3.78 -9.48
C PRO A 53 20.07 -4.37 -8.07
N SER A 54 20.60 -3.73 -7.03
CA SER A 54 20.40 -4.21 -5.66
C SER A 54 19.00 -3.85 -5.18
N THR A 55 18.29 -4.85 -4.63
CA THR A 55 17.01 -4.65 -3.96
C THR A 55 17.18 -3.76 -2.73
N ARG A 56 17.08 -2.44 -2.92
CA ARG A 56 16.87 -1.50 -1.81
C ARG A 56 15.49 -1.79 -1.24
N THR A 57 15.44 -2.25 0.01
CA THR A 57 14.18 -2.38 0.78
C THR A 57 13.89 -1.06 1.47
N HIS A 58 12.64 -0.78 1.86
CA HIS A 58 12.23 0.45 2.58
C HIS A 58 13.00 0.75 3.88
N ARG A 59 13.81 -0.19 4.37
CA ARG A 59 14.72 -0.02 5.51
C ARG A 59 16.10 0.53 5.12
N HIS A 60 16.38 0.70 3.84
CA HIS A 60 17.65 1.24 3.37
C HIS A 60 17.82 2.69 3.84
N ARG A 61 18.98 3.02 4.41
CA ARG A 61 19.29 4.35 4.98
C ARG A 61 19.12 5.53 4.00
N GLU A 62 19.23 5.25 2.70
CA GLU A 62 19.05 6.27 1.64
C GLU A 62 17.58 6.41 1.19
N LEU A 63 16.68 5.53 1.63
CA LEU A 63 15.26 5.70 1.39
C LEU A 63 14.69 6.62 2.45
N LEU A 64 14.07 7.69 1.98
CA LEU A 64 13.71 8.83 2.79
C LEU A 64 12.30 8.68 3.37
N TRP A 65 11.78 7.45 3.53
CA TRP A 65 10.42 7.21 3.97
C TRP A 65 10.11 7.89 5.32
N TYR A 66 11.02 7.78 6.29
CA TYR A 66 10.88 8.46 7.58
C TYR A 66 10.84 9.99 7.42
N ALA A 67 11.67 10.54 6.55
CA ALA A 67 11.69 11.98 6.30
C ALA A 67 10.42 12.45 5.57
N VAL A 68 9.99 11.76 4.51
CA VAL A 68 8.72 11.99 3.81
C VAL A 68 7.55 11.98 4.79
N THR A 69 7.48 10.95 5.64
CA THR A 69 6.37 10.79 6.59
C THR A 69 6.38 11.85 7.69
N SER A 70 7.55 12.17 8.25
CA SER A 70 7.71 13.29 9.20
C SER A 70 7.28 14.63 8.60
N ASN A 71 7.59 14.86 7.32
CA ASN A 71 7.20 16.08 6.63
C ASN A 71 5.71 16.14 6.32
N LEU A 72 5.10 15.04 5.90
CA LEU A 72 3.65 14.97 5.73
C LEU A 72 2.93 15.22 7.06
N GLN A 73 3.44 14.67 8.17
CA GLN A 73 2.94 14.94 9.52
C GLN A 73 3.08 16.43 9.88
N THR A 74 4.23 17.04 9.58
CA THR A 74 4.48 18.48 9.83
C THR A 74 3.56 19.37 8.98
N LEU A 75 3.36 19.00 7.72
CA LEU A 75 2.47 19.71 6.80
C LEU A 75 1.02 19.72 7.32
N VAL A 76 0.50 18.58 7.79
CA VAL A 76 -0.88 18.52 8.32
C VAL A 76 -1.02 19.17 9.70
N ALA A 77 0.06 19.26 10.47
CA ALA A 77 0.11 19.89 11.80
C ALA A 77 0.28 21.41 11.73
N THR A 78 0.90 21.93 10.65
CA THR A 78 1.11 23.37 10.47
C THR A 78 -0.22 24.11 10.26
N PRO A 79 -0.55 25.12 11.09
CA PRO A 79 -1.78 25.89 10.94
C PRO A 79 -1.92 26.53 9.55
N ASN A 80 -3.09 26.37 8.95
CA ASN A 80 -3.44 26.93 7.63
C ASN A 80 -2.51 26.49 6.48
N ALA A 81 -1.67 25.46 6.65
CA ALA A 81 -0.86 24.93 5.56
C ALA A 81 -1.69 24.05 4.61
N VAL A 82 -2.66 23.31 5.13
CA VAL A 82 -3.56 22.45 4.36
C VAL A 82 -4.99 22.60 4.92
N PRO A 83 -6.03 22.69 4.08
CA PRO A 83 -7.42 22.69 4.55
C PRO A 83 -7.74 21.51 5.49
N THR A 84 -8.57 21.76 6.49
CA THR A 84 -8.92 20.77 7.53
C THR A 84 -9.70 19.58 6.97
N ASP A 85 -10.43 19.78 5.87
CA ASP A 85 -11.18 18.77 5.13
C ASP A 85 -10.37 18.05 4.06
N ALA A 86 -9.12 18.48 3.81
CA ALA A 86 -8.26 17.84 2.83
C ALA A 86 -7.78 16.47 3.31
N GLN A 87 -7.84 15.49 2.40
CA GLN A 87 -7.36 14.14 2.62
C GLN A 87 -5.87 14.03 2.33
N VAL A 88 -5.07 13.55 3.28
CA VAL A 88 -3.62 13.38 3.09
C VAL A 88 -3.25 11.93 3.39
N TYR A 89 -2.96 11.18 2.34
CA TYR A 89 -2.62 9.77 2.40
C TYR A 89 -1.16 9.52 2.09
N ALA A 90 -0.58 8.57 2.82
CA ALA A 90 0.73 8.01 2.56
C ALA A 90 0.55 6.51 2.28
N PHE A 91 1.09 6.04 1.16
CA PHE A 91 0.98 4.67 0.71
C PHE A 91 2.37 4.09 0.46
N THR A 92 2.67 2.95 1.08
CA THR A 92 3.97 2.29 1.00
C THR A 92 3.83 0.78 1.08
N THR A 93 4.94 0.07 0.86
CA THR A 93 5.03 -1.38 1.08
C THR A 93 6.09 -1.70 2.11
N ILE A 94 5.84 -2.70 2.93
CA ILE A 94 6.84 -3.31 3.80
C ILE A 94 7.47 -4.45 3.01
N ASP A 95 8.78 -4.33 2.74
CA ASP A 95 9.57 -5.43 2.20
C ASP A 95 10.75 -5.75 3.12
N SER A 96 11.03 -7.03 3.24
CA SER A 96 12.09 -7.58 4.06
C SER A 96 12.49 -8.95 3.51
N ASN A 97 13.81 -9.18 3.45
CA ASN A 97 14.40 -10.48 3.15
C ASN A 97 14.51 -11.34 4.42
N HIS A 98 13.44 -11.40 5.23
CA HIS A 98 13.40 -12.26 6.40
C HIS A 98 12.93 -13.67 6.02
N ASN A 99 13.67 -14.68 6.48
CA ASN A 99 13.31 -16.10 6.30
C ASN A 99 12.22 -16.55 7.27
N ASP A 100 11.84 -15.71 8.25
CA ASP A 100 10.76 -16.01 9.19
C ASP A 100 9.41 -16.06 8.45
N LEU A 101 8.94 -17.29 8.23
CA LEU A 101 7.69 -17.56 7.53
C LEU A 101 6.47 -16.98 8.26
N SER A 102 6.60 -16.67 9.54
CA SER A 102 5.54 -16.09 10.39
C SER A 102 5.39 -14.58 10.24
N LEU A 103 6.27 -13.94 9.47
CA LEU A 103 6.23 -12.52 9.16
C LEU A 103 5.74 -12.30 7.73
N TRP A 104 4.81 -11.36 7.59
CA TRP A 104 4.13 -11.04 6.35
C TRP A 104 4.48 -9.64 5.88
N LYS A 105 4.82 -9.55 4.59
CA LYS A 105 4.89 -8.29 3.88
C LYS A 105 3.50 -7.66 3.88
N ALA A 106 3.45 -6.33 3.83
CA ALA A 106 2.17 -5.62 3.83
C ALA A 106 2.23 -4.37 2.98
N HIS A 107 1.10 -3.99 2.40
CA HIS A 107 0.90 -2.64 1.90
C HIS A 107 0.36 -1.80 3.05
N ILE A 108 0.94 -0.64 3.30
CA ILE A 108 0.45 0.29 4.32
C ILE A 108 -0.26 1.43 3.61
N ARG A 109 -1.53 1.62 3.93
CA ARG A 109 -2.29 2.82 3.58
C ARG A 109 -2.54 3.63 4.84
N ALA A 110 -1.88 4.77 4.96
CA ALA A 110 -1.96 5.64 6.12
C ALA A 110 -2.72 6.92 5.80
N ASP A 111 -3.70 7.24 6.64
CA ASP A 111 -4.27 8.59 6.74
C ASP A 111 -3.40 9.39 7.71
N VAL A 112 -2.64 10.34 7.16
CA VAL A 112 -1.66 11.10 7.93
C VAL A 112 -2.35 12.07 8.88
N ARG A 113 -3.51 12.61 8.50
CA ARG A 113 -4.25 13.57 9.32
C ARG A 113 -4.90 12.88 10.51
N VAL A 114 -5.52 11.72 10.30
CA VAL A 114 -6.17 10.94 11.37
C VAL A 114 -5.16 10.07 12.14
N GLN A 115 -3.90 10.02 11.71
CA GLN A 115 -2.84 9.18 12.29
C GLN A 115 -3.27 7.72 12.46
N THR A 116 -3.93 7.18 11.43
CA THR A 116 -4.36 5.79 11.40
C THR A 116 -3.93 5.17 10.08
N SER A 117 -3.43 3.94 10.13
CA SER A 117 -3.12 3.19 8.92
C SER A 117 -3.68 1.77 8.94
N LEU A 118 -3.79 1.23 7.73
CA LEU A 118 -4.14 -0.16 7.48
C LEU A 118 -2.93 -0.85 6.87
N ALA A 119 -2.36 -1.81 7.61
CA ALA A 119 -1.36 -2.72 7.08
C ALA A 119 -2.07 -3.95 6.51
N LEU A 120 -2.06 -4.08 5.18
CA LEU A 120 -2.72 -5.11 4.41
C LEU A 120 -1.72 -6.20 4.03
N PRO A 121 -1.74 -7.37 4.69
CA PRO A 121 -0.78 -8.45 4.47
C PRO A 121 -0.89 -8.98 3.05
N HIS A 122 0.26 -9.25 2.43
CA HIS A 122 0.31 -9.88 1.13
C HIS A 122 1.49 -10.83 1.00
N ARG A 123 1.37 -11.80 0.09
CA ARG A 123 2.44 -12.76 -0.21
C ARG A 123 2.27 -13.34 -1.60
N ALA A 124 3.38 -13.69 -2.25
CA ALA A 124 3.34 -14.55 -3.43
C ALA A 124 3.06 -15.99 -2.98
N VAL A 125 1.97 -16.57 -3.47
CA VAL A 125 1.64 -17.99 -3.28
C VAL A 125 2.47 -18.86 -4.23
N TRP A 126 2.70 -18.34 -5.43
CA TRP A 126 3.48 -19.01 -6.46
C TRP A 126 4.12 -17.98 -7.40
N THR A 127 5.31 -18.26 -7.93
CA THR A 127 6.08 -17.29 -8.73
C THR A 127 6.25 -17.69 -10.20
N GLU A 128 5.80 -18.88 -10.61
CA GLU A 128 5.84 -19.26 -12.03
C GLU A 128 4.92 -18.36 -12.86
N ALA A 129 5.47 -17.78 -13.94
CA ALA A 129 4.79 -16.80 -14.78
C ALA A 129 3.48 -17.31 -15.43
N ARG A 130 3.31 -18.63 -15.56
CA ARG A 130 2.10 -19.23 -16.13
C ARG A 130 0.90 -19.20 -15.18
N ILE A 131 1.14 -19.14 -13.87
CA ILE A 131 0.07 -19.10 -12.88
C ILE A 131 -0.23 -17.65 -12.54
N ARG A 132 -1.19 -17.07 -13.27
CA ARG A 132 -1.66 -15.70 -13.01
C ARG A 132 -2.39 -15.63 -11.67
N ALA A 133 -2.56 -14.40 -11.18
CA ALA A 133 -3.24 -14.12 -9.92
C ALA A 133 -2.62 -14.80 -8.68
N SER A 134 -1.33 -15.12 -8.71
CA SER A 134 -0.66 -15.91 -7.67
C SER A 134 -0.24 -15.12 -6.43
N HIS A 135 -0.66 -13.87 -6.29
CA HIS A 135 -0.39 -13.06 -5.11
C HIS A 135 -1.66 -12.91 -4.29
N VAL A 136 -1.58 -13.25 -3.00
CA VAL A 136 -2.66 -13.05 -2.04
C VAL A 136 -2.52 -11.68 -1.38
N LEU A 137 -3.63 -10.96 -1.24
CA LEU A 137 -3.81 -9.78 -0.39
C LEU A 137 -4.92 -10.06 0.60
N ARG A 138 -4.66 -9.82 1.88
CA ARG A 138 -5.62 -9.95 2.97
C ARG A 138 -6.24 -8.60 3.27
N LEU A 139 -7.56 -8.52 3.12
CA LEU A 139 -8.36 -7.34 3.36
C LEU A 139 -9.04 -7.42 4.73
N GLN A 140 -9.58 -6.27 5.16
CA GLN A 140 -10.42 -6.21 6.36
C GLN A 140 -11.63 -7.15 6.25
N GLY A 141 -12.12 -7.61 7.40
CA GLY A 141 -13.25 -8.54 7.48
C GLY A 141 -12.90 -9.96 7.03
N GLY A 142 -11.62 -10.34 7.02
CA GLY A 142 -11.19 -11.70 6.69
C GLY A 142 -11.29 -12.04 5.20
N ARG A 143 -11.45 -11.06 4.32
CA ARG A 143 -11.46 -11.31 2.87
C ARG A 143 -10.06 -11.55 2.34
N GLU A 144 -9.95 -12.38 1.30
CA GLU A 144 -8.71 -12.59 0.55
C GLU A 144 -8.97 -12.34 -0.93
N VAL A 145 -8.03 -11.63 -1.56
CA VAL A 145 -8.01 -11.39 -2.99
C VAL A 145 -6.74 -11.99 -3.55
N MET A 146 -6.89 -12.77 -4.61
CA MET A 146 -5.82 -13.34 -5.41
C MET A 146 -5.72 -12.51 -6.70
N SER A 147 -4.56 -11.94 -6.98
CA SER A 147 -4.35 -11.15 -8.19
C SER A 147 -2.89 -11.00 -8.58
N VAL A 148 -2.64 -10.22 -9.64
CA VAL A 148 -1.30 -9.85 -10.11
C VAL A 148 -0.75 -8.69 -9.27
N PRO A 149 0.58 -8.53 -9.15
CA PRO A 149 1.21 -7.50 -8.31
C PRO A 149 0.63 -6.09 -8.45
N ALA A 150 0.41 -5.60 -9.68
CA ALA A 150 -0.15 -4.27 -9.91
C ALA A 150 -1.58 -4.08 -9.35
N ASN A 151 -2.41 -5.13 -9.44
CA ASN A 151 -3.79 -5.08 -8.96
C ASN A 151 -3.86 -5.22 -7.44
N ILE A 152 -2.91 -5.93 -6.83
CA ILE A 152 -2.74 -5.97 -5.37
C ILE A 152 -2.44 -4.56 -4.85
N GLU A 153 -1.52 -3.85 -5.50
CA GLU A 153 -1.18 -2.48 -5.13
C GLU A 153 -2.39 -1.53 -5.28
N ALA A 154 -3.08 -1.56 -6.42
CA ALA A 154 -4.28 -0.75 -6.64
C ALA A 154 -5.41 -1.07 -5.63
N THR A 155 -5.59 -2.35 -5.30
CA THR A 155 -6.56 -2.78 -4.29
C THR A 155 -6.16 -2.31 -2.89
N ALA A 156 -4.87 -2.38 -2.55
CA ALA A 156 -4.36 -1.96 -1.25
C ALA A 156 -4.39 -0.43 -1.05
N GLU A 157 -4.19 0.34 -2.11
CA GLU A 157 -4.47 1.79 -2.12
C GLU A 157 -5.96 2.06 -1.83
N GLY A 158 -6.85 1.10 -2.10
CA GLY A 158 -8.30 1.28 -2.09
C GLY A 158 -8.83 1.92 -3.37
N GLN A 159 -8.08 1.78 -4.46
CA GLN A 159 -8.43 2.29 -5.78
C GLN A 159 -8.75 3.80 -5.76
N MET A 160 -7.95 4.57 -4.99
CA MET A 160 -8.04 6.03 -4.95
C MET A 160 -7.60 6.64 -6.29
N GLY A 161 -6.65 5.99 -6.98
CA GLY A 161 -6.36 6.20 -8.39
C GLY A 161 -6.89 5.04 -9.24
N ARG A 162 -7.56 5.37 -10.34
CA ARG A 162 -8.13 4.40 -11.30
C ARG A 162 -7.40 4.51 -12.63
N GLU A 163 -7.02 3.39 -13.20
CA GLU A 163 -6.47 3.36 -14.56
C GLU A 163 -7.59 3.58 -15.57
N VAL A 164 -7.31 4.33 -16.62
CA VAL A 164 -8.21 4.54 -17.77
C VAL A 164 -7.57 3.97 -19.05
N PRO A 165 -8.36 3.66 -20.10
CA PRO A 165 -7.81 3.32 -21.40
C PRO A 165 -6.74 4.32 -21.85
N GLY A 166 -5.60 3.80 -22.31
CA GLY A 166 -4.40 4.62 -22.59
C GLY A 166 -3.38 4.67 -21.45
N GLY A 167 -3.67 4.06 -20.29
CA GLY A 167 -2.70 3.83 -19.21
C GLY A 167 -2.54 4.98 -18.22
N ALA A 168 -3.29 6.08 -18.38
CA ALA A 168 -3.30 7.15 -17.40
C ALA A 168 -4.01 6.69 -16.10
N ARG A 169 -3.55 7.16 -14.94
CA ARG A 169 -4.19 6.90 -13.65
C ARG A 169 -4.79 8.18 -13.09
N LEU A 170 -6.11 8.26 -13.03
CA LEU A 170 -6.86 9.44 -12.60
C LEU A 170 -7.43 9.26 -11.18
N PRO A 171 -7.54 10.32 -10.37
CA PRO A 171 -8.24 10.24 -9.09
C PRO A 171 -9.68 9.72 -9.26
N ALA A 172 -10.09 8.73 -8.46
CA ALA A 172 -11.41 8.11 -8.55
C ALA A 172 -12.55 9.14 -8.42
N ALA A 173 -12.36 10.14 -7.57
CA ALA A 173 -13.31 11.23 -7.39
C ALA A 173 -13.52 12.05 -8.68
N MET A 174 -12.51 12.18 -9.55
CA MET A 174 -12.63 12.90 -10.82
C MET A 174 -13.40 12.12 -11.86
N LEU A 175 -13.21 10.81 -11.93
CA LEU A 175 -14.04 9.93 -12.76
C LEU A 175 -15.49 9.92 -12.27
N THR A 176 -15.69 9.93 -10.95
CA THR A 176 -17.03 10.03 -10.36
C THR A 176 -17.69 11.37 -10.70
N ASP A 177 -16.97 12.48 -10.53
CA ASP A 177 -17.43 13.83 -10.87
C ASP A 177 -17.81 13.92 -12.37
N ALA A 178 -17.02 13.32 -13.27
CA ALA A 178 -17.31 13.26 -14.70
C ALA A 178 -18.56 12.44 -15.03
N ARG A 179 -18.74 11.26 -14.39
CA ARG A 179 -19.92 10.39 -14.59
C ARG A 179 -21.24 11.07 -14.18
N VAL A 180 -21.20 11.97 -13.19
CA VAL A 180 -22.38 12.74 -12.75
C VAL A 180 -22.53 14.09 -13.47
N GLY A 181 -21.80 14.30 -14.57
CA GLY A 181 -21.95 15.48 -15.44
C GLY A 181 -21.29 16.77 -14.93
N LYS A 182 -20.39 16.70 -13.93
CA LYS A 182 -19.62 17.89 -13.52
C LYS A 182 -18.50 18.17 -14.51
N ALA A 183 -18.15 19.45 -14.64
CA ALA A 183 -17.01 19.88 -15.44
C ALA A 183 -15.72 19.19 -14.97
N SER A 184 -15.13 18.38 -15.85
CA SER A 184 -13.91 17.62 -15.60
C SER A 184 -13.24 17.33 -16.94
N PHE A 185 -11.91 17.32 -17.00
CA PHE A 185 -11.22 16.86 -18.21
C PHE A 185 -11.36 15.34 -18.42
N ALA A 186 -11.82 14.61 -17.39
CA ALA A 186 -12.03 13.17 -17.43
C ALA A 186 -13.39 12.78 -18.06
N VAL A 187 -14.11 13.73 -18.68
CA VAL A 187 -15.36 13.44 -19.41
C VAL A 187 -15.07 12.48 -20.57
N GLY A 188 -15.85 11.41 -20.66
CA GLY A 188 -15.64 10.34 -21.64
C GLY A 188 -14.54 9.33 -21.27
N CYS A 189 -13.81 9.53 -20.16
CA CYS A 189 -12.89 8.51 -19.67
C CYS A 189 -13.65 7.39 -18.95
N GLU A 190 -13.46 6.17 -19.43
CA GLU A 190 -13.94 4.97 -18.74
C GLU A 190 -12.85 4.40 -17.83
N GLU A 191 -13.27 3.74 -16.76
CA GLU A 191 -12.34 3.05 -15.87
C GLU A 191 -11.98 1.69 -16.49
N LYS A 192 -10.68 1.39 -16.55
CA LYS A 192 -10.21 0.05 -16.88
C LYS A 192 -10.39 -0.86 -15.65
N PRO A 193 -11.17 -1.95 -15.74
CA PRO A 193 -11.39 -2.84 -14.61
C PRO A 193 -10.09 -3.57 -14.25
N LEU A 194 -9.95 -3.91 -12.97
CA LEU A 194 -8.84 -4.74 -12.50
C LEU A 194 -9.03 -6.18 -12.99
N GLU A 195 -8.15 -6.64 -13.86
CA GLU A 195 -8.16 -8.02 -14.39
C GLU A 195 -7.69 -9.06 -13.35
N TYR A 196 -7.97 -10.34 -13.56
CA TYR A 196 -7.47 -11.46 -12.74
C TYR A 196 -7.72 -11.31 -11.22
N LEU A 197 -8.85 -10.74 -10.82
CA LEU A 197 -9.28 -10.72 -9.43
C LEU A 197 -10.04 -12.01 -9.11
N LYS A 198 -9.51 -12.82 -8.20
CA LYS A 198 -10.18 -14.04 -7.72
C LYS A 198 -10.26 -14.03 -6.20
N THR A 199 -11.24 -14.74 -5.64
CA THR A 199 -11.17 -15.12 -4.23
C THR A 199 -10.07 -16.16 -4.03
N SER A 200 -9.57 -16.31 -2.80
CA SER A 200 -8.60 -17.38 -2.50
C SER A 200 -9.18 -18.78 -2.71
N THR A 201 -10.48 -18.97 -2.51
CA THR A 201 -11.15 -20.26 -2.79
C THR A 201 -11.14 -20.57 -4.29
N GLN A 202 -11.64 -19.67 -5.13
CA GLN A 202 -11.64 -19.87 -6.59
C GLN A 202 -10.25 -20.16 -7.15
N TRP A 203 -9.24 -19.40 -6.70
CA TRP A 203 -7.87 -19.62 -7.17
C TRP A 203 -7.32 -20.98 -6.75
N ARG A 204 -7.63 -21.44 -5.52
CA ARG A 204 -7.20 -22.75 -5.00
C ARG A 204 -7.90 -23.91 -5.71
N GLU A 205 -9.16 -23.76 -6.08
CA GLU A 205 -9.90 -24.76 -6.87
C GLU A 205 -9.26 -24.97 -8.25
N GLU A 206 -8.83 -23.89 -8.89
CA GLU A 206 -8.12 -23.94 -10.17
C GLU A 206 -6.66 -24.43 -10.03
N ASN A 207 -6.07 -24.35 -8.84
CA ASN A 207 -4.67 -24.64 -8.57
C ASN A 207 -4.50 -25.54 -7.32
N PRO A 208 -5.09 -26.75 -7.29
CA PRO A 208 -5.23 -27.55 -6.07
C PRO A 208 -3.88 -27.98 -5.45
N GLY A 209 -2.83 -28.08 -6.27
CA GLY A 209 -1.48 -28.41 -5.81
C GLY A 209 -0.66 -27.22 -5.27
N LYS A 210 -1.20 -26.00 -5.29
CA LYS A 210 -0.48 -24.78 -4.90
C LYS A 210 -1.04 -24.24 -3.58
N LYS A 211 -0.28 -24.40 -2.49
CA LYS A 211 -0.65 -23.91 -1.16
C LYS A 211 0.55 -23.23 -0.48
N ILE A 212 0.26 -22.23 0.34
CA ILE A 212 1.21 -21.66 1.29
C ILE A 212 0.97 -22.23 2.68
N ARG A 213 2.05 -22.33 3.48
CA ARG A 213 2.02 -22.91 4.83
C ARG A 213 0.94 -22.30 5.72
N ILE A 214 0.68 -20.99 5.60
CA ILE A 214 -0.33 -20.33 6.44
C ILE A 214 -1.72 -20.90 6.23
N TRP A 215 -2.10 -21.22 4.99
CA TRP A 215 -3.44 -21.73 4.71
C TRP A 215 -3.61 -23.12 5.31
N ILE A 216 -2.56 -23.94 5.27
CA ILE A 216 -2.56 -25.26 5.93
C ILE A 216 -2.69 -25.10 7.44
N ASN A 217 -1.95 -24.17 8.04
CA ASN A 217 -2.03 -23.92 9.47
C ASN A 217 -3.41 -23.41 9.89
N GLU A 218 -4.01 -22.50 9.11
CA GLU A 218 -5.35 -21.98 9.36
C GLU A 218 -6.44 -23.03 9.18
N GLU A 219 -6.31 -23.89 8.15
CA GLU A 219 -7.19 -25.06 7.95
C GLU A 219 -7.11 -26.00 9.16
N ASN A 220 -5.91 -26.31 9.65
CA ASN A 220 -5.71 -27.20 10.79
C ASN A 220 -6.19 -26.61 12.12
N MET A 221 -6.04 -25.30 12.32
CA MET A 221 -6.42 -24.62 13.56
C MET A 221 -7.86 -24.12 13.56
N GLY A 222 -8.53 -24.09 12.40
CA GLY A 222 -9.89 -23.57 12.25
C GLY A 222 -10.03 -22.05 12.48
N ILE A 223 -8.91 -21.33 12.56
CA ILE A 223 -8.88 -19.88 12.81
C ILE A 223 -7.94 -19.18 11.84
N ARG A 224 -8.20 -17.89 11.61
CA ARG A 224 -7.33 -17.06 10.79
C ARG A 224 -6.15 -16.57 11.61
N LEU A 225 -4.95 -16.82 11.11
CA LEU A 225 -3.68 -16.51 11.77
C LEU A 225 -3.06 -15.21 11.25
N VAL A 226 -3.50 -14.68 10.11
CA VAL A 226 -3.03 -13.36 9.62
C VAL A 226 -4.20 -12.49 9.18
N GLY A 227 -4.31 -11.31 9.77
CA GLY A 227 -5.33 -10.32 9.45
C GLY A 227 -4.71 -8.99 9.03
N THR A 228 -5.56 -8.11 8.52
CA THR A 228 -5.21 -6.69 8.42
C THR A 228 -4.99 -6.11 9.81
N GLU A 229 -3.93 -5.33 10.00
CA GLU A 229 -3.68 -4.59 11.24
C GLU A 229 -4.10 -3.13 11.06
N VAL A 230 -4.82 -2.60 12.05
CA VAL A 230 -5.06 -1.16 12.16
C VAL A 230 -4.02 -0.59 13.12
N ARG A 231 -3.20 0.34 12.64
CA ARG A 231 -2.14 0.98 13.44
C ARG A 231 -2.54 2.40 13.75
N LYS A 232 -2.38 2.84 15.00
CA LYS A 232 -2.87 4.15 15.46
C LYS A 232 -1.79 4.93 16.19
N GLY A 233 -1.83 6.25 15.99
CA GLY A 233 -0.91 7.16 16.65
C GLY A 233 0.36 7.39 15.86
N LYS A 234 1.16 8.35 16.36
CA LYS A 234 2.32 8.92 15.65
C LYS A 234 3.37 7.88 15.28
N ASP A 235 3.64 6.93 16.17
CA ASP A 235 4.74 5.98 16.03
C ASP A 235 4.32 4.72 15.24
N GLU A 236 3.05 4.29 15.36
CA GLU A 236 2.59 3.07 14.68
C GLU A 236 2.01 3.34 13.29
N CYS A 237 1.35 4.49 13.07
CA CYS A 237 0.64 4.78 11.82
C CYS A 237 1.54 4.62 10.58
N LEU A 238 2.81 4.99 10.68
CA LEU A 238 3.76 4.96 9.57
C LEU A 238 4.88 3.92 9.78
N SER A 239 4.70 3.04 10.77
CA SER A 239 5.63 1.95 11.09
C SER A 239 5.79 0.98 9.92
N LEU A 240 7.04 0.60 9.64
CA LEU A 240 7.42 -0.40 8.65
C LEU A 240 7.58 -1.81 9.25
N GLU A 241 7.00 -2.06 10.42
CA GLU A 241 6.97 -3.39 11.01
C GLU A 241 6.11 -4.33 10.18
N MET A 242 6.61 -5.54 9.91
CA MET A 242 5.84 -6.56 9.20
C MET A 242 4.65 -7.02 10.02
N VAL A 243 3.60 -7.47 9.32
CA VAL A 243 2.46 -8.10 9.99
C VAL A 243 2.90 -9.45 10.52
N ARG A 244 2.69 -9.69 11.81
CA ARG A 244 3.05 -10.97 12.42
C ARG A 244 1.83 -11.89 12.41
N GLU A 245 2.05 -13.18 12.18
CA GLU A 245 1.04 -14.19 12.46
C GLU A 245 0.54 -14.05 13.92
N ILE A 246 -0.72 -14.36 14.15
CA ILE A 246 -1.32 -14.40 15.48
C ILE A 246 -0.91 -15.73 16.11
N THR A 247 -0.38 -15.68 17.34
CA THR A 247 -0.19 -16.89 18.15
C THR A 247 -1.51 -17.15 18.86
N PRO A 248 -2.17 -18.30 18.64
CA PRO A 248 -3.43 -18.60 19.32
C PRO A 248 -3.23 -18.73 20.84
N GLU A 249 -4.29 -18.50 21.60
CA GLU A 249 -4.25 -18.64 23.06
C GLU A 249 -3.81 -20.06 23.47
N GLY A 250 -2.92 -20.16 24.45
CA GLY A 250 -2.34 -21.42 24.92
C GLY A 250 -1.18 -21.98 24.06
N TRP A 251 -0.91 -21.39 22.89
CA TRP A 251 0.22 -21.79 22.05
C TRP A 251 1.48 -20.99 22.35
N ARG A 252 2.63 -21.63 22.21
CA ARG A 252 3.94 -20.96 22.25
C ARG A 252 4.65 -21.14 20.92
N ARG A 253 5.22 -20.07 20.41
CA ARG A 253 6.11 -20.16 19.25
C ARG A 253 7.42 -20.79 19.68
N VAL A 254 7.79 -21.85 19.00
CA VAL A 254 9.16 -22.37 19.06
C VAL A 254 10.00 -21.44 18.21
N VAL A 255 10.73 -20.52 18.86
CA VAL A 255 11.77 -19.74 18.18
C VAL A 255 12.94 -20.69 18.00
N ILE A 256 13.11 -21.20 16.79
CA ILE A 256 14.35 -21.89 16.42
C ILE A 256 15.36 -20.76 16.21
N HIS A 257 16.23 -20.58 17.20
CA HIS A 257 17.43 -19.76 17.02
C HIS A 257 18.36 -20.55 16.11
N ASP A 258 18.52 -20.09 14.87
CA ASP A 258 19.68 -20.42 14.04
C ASP A 258 20.86 -19.54 14.48
#